data_AF-A0A3A0B3E6-F1
#
_entry.id   AF-A0A3A0B3E6-F1
#
_cell.length_a   1.000
_cell.length_b   1.000
_cell.length_c   1.000
_cell.angle_alpha   90.00
_cell.angle_beta   90.00
_cell.angle_gamma   90.00
#
_symmetry.space_group_name_H-M   'P 1'
#
loop_
_entity.id
_entity.type
_entity.pdbx_description
1 polymer ?
#
loop_
_entity_poly.entity_id
_entity_poly.type
_entity_poly.pdbx_seq_one_letter_code
_entity_poly.pdbx_strand_id
1 'polypeptide(L)'
;MEKILRAEADVELIGPWGLGEDVCQWITEASPDVVLIADDDSQSEAAASLTSAILEKNPNLPIIRAKLAENVVRVHSTHILPASGADLLETIRNLPAISAGKSSDERSK
;
A
#
# COMPACT_ATOMS: atom_id res chain seq x y z
N MET A 1 0.49 -5.65 8.00
CA MET A 1 0.38 -4.28 7.45
C MET A 1 -0.19 -3.30 8.48
N GLU A 2 -1.40 -3.54 9.02
CA GLU A 2 -2.05 -2.63 9.98
C GLU A 2 -1.16 -2.18 11.16
N LYS A 3 -0.52 -3.13 11.86
CA LYS A 3 0.37 -2.83 13.00
C LYS A 3 1.54 -1.91 12.64
N ILE A 4 2.02 -1.97 11.39
CA ILE A 4 3.12 -1.14 10.91
C ILE A 4 2.61 0.29 10.72
N LEU A 5 1.48 0.44 10.03
CA LEU A 5 0.88 1.76 9.78
C LEU A 5 0.50 2.49 11.08
N ARG A 6 -0.03 1.77 12.08
CA ARG A 6 -0.36 2.36 13.39
C ARG A 6 0.87 2.75 14.21
N ALA A 7 2.06 2.25 13.88
CA ALA A 7 3.29 2.57 14.59
C ALA A 7 3.97 3.85 14.06
N GLU A 8 3.59 4.30 12.87
CA GLU A 8 4.13 5.52 12.26
C GLU A 8 3.45 6.76 12.83
N ALA A 9 4.25 7.70 13.33
CA ALA A 9 3.74 8.88 14.05
C ALA A 9 2.90 9.82 13.17
N ASP A 10 3.17 9.82 11.87
CA ASP A 10 2.55 10.72 10.89
C ASP A 10 1.42 10.04 10.10
N VAL A 11 0.92 8.89 10.56
CA VAL A 11 -0.12 8.10 9.87
C VAL A 11 -1.32 7.88 10.78
N GLU A 12 -2.48 8.39 10.37
CA GLU A 12 -3.77 8.05 10.96
C GLU A 12 -4.45 6.93 10.15
N LEU A 13 -4.76 5.81 10.80
CA LEU A 13 -5.45 4.70 10.15
C LEU A 13 -6.96 4.74 10.43
N ILE A 14 -7.73 5.11 9.40
CA ILE A 14 -9.20 5.25 9.42
C ILE A 14 -9.91 3.88 9.18
N GLY A 15 -9.16 2.84 8.81
CA GLY A 15 -9.61 1.45 8.61
C GLY A 15 -9.06 0.45 9.66
N PRO A 16 -9.27 -0.88 9.50
CA PRO A 16 -9.46 -1.61 8.24
C PRO A 16 -10.92 -1.77 7.79
N TRP A 17 -11.14 -1.78 6.48
CA TRP A 17 -12.43 -2.07 5.84
C TRP A 17 -12.32 -3.32 4.97
N GLY A 18 -13.38 -4.13 4.90
CA GLY A 18 -13.48 -5.22 3.93
C GLY A 18 -13.77 -4.69 2.52
N LEU A 19 -13.54 -5.51 1.49
CA LEU A 19 -13.77 -5.17 0.07
C LEU A 19 -15.28 -5.24 -0.30
N GLY A 20 -16.14 -4.58 0.48
CA GLY A 20 -17.60 -4.58 0.30
C GLY A 20 -18.13 -3.45 -0.59
N GLU A 21 -19.45 -3.49 -0.86
CA GLU A 21 -20.11 -2.57 -1.80
C GLU A 21 -20.09 -1.09 -1.36
N ASP A 22 -19.96 -0.82 -0.05
CA ASP A 22 -20.02 0.54 0.51
C ASP A 22 -18.66 1.25 0.63
N VAL A 23 -17.56 0.58 0.28
CA VAL A 23 -16.19 1.11 0.50
C VAL A 23 -15.99 2.47 -0.14
N CYS A 24 -16.52 2.67 -1.36
CA CYS A 24 -16.39 3.96 -2.02
C CYS A 24 -17.13 5.09 -1.29
N GLN A 25 -18.25 4.79 -0.63
CA GLN A 25 -18.97 5.78 0.17
C GLN A 25 -18.19 6.12 1.43
N TRP A 26 -17.68 5.12 2.14
CA TRP A 26 -16.86 5.34 3.33
C TRP A 26 -15.59 6.14 3.04
N ILE A 27 -14.95 5.89 1.88
CA ILE A 27 -13.81 6.70 1.42
C ILE A 27 -14.22 8.17 1.24
N THR A 28 -15.34 8.42 0.57
CA THR A 28 -15.81 9.79 0.34
C THR A 28 -16.18 10.49 1.65
N GLU A 29 -16.79 9.79 2.61
CA GLU A 29 -17.16 10.35 3.92
C GLU A 29 -15.95 10.60 4.82
N ALA A 30 -14.98 9.67 4.84
CA ALA A 30 -13.76 9.78 5.61
C ALA A 30 -12.75 10.77 5.02
N SER A 31 -12.82 11.03 3.70
CA SER A 31 -11.91 11.90 2.96
C SER A 31 -10.42 11.65 3.28
N PRO A 32 -9.91 10.41 3.16
CA PRO A 32 -8.51 10.10 3.46
C PRO A 32 -7.58 10.76 2.44
N ASP A 33 -6.32 10.97 2.83
CA ASP A 33 -5.26 11.43 1.91
C ASP A 33 -4.76 10.32 0.97
N VAL A 34 -4.89 9.06 1.40
CA VAL A 34 -4.43 7.88 0.65
C VAL A 34 -5.27 6.65 0.99
N VAL A 35 -5.51 5.79 0.00
CA VAL A 35 -6.14 4.48 0.20
C VAL A 35 -5.12 3.37 0.01
N LEU A 36 -4.98 2.48 0.99
CA LEU A 36 -4.16 1.27 0.86
C LEU A 36 -5.06 0.03 0.70
N ILE A 37 -4.95 -0.65 -0.42
CA ILE A 37 -5.57 -1.96 -0.66
C ILE A 37 -4.50 -3.02 -0.48
N ALA A 38 -4.57 -3.76 0.61
CA ALA A 38 -3.72 -4.93 0.86
C ALA A 38 -4.45 -6.17 0.35
N ASP A 39 -3.82 -6.89 -0.56
CA ASP A 39 -4.37 -8.10 -1.16
C ASP A 39 -3.34 -9.24 -1.09
N ASP A 40 -3.82 -10.44 -0.82
CA ASP A 40 -3.01 -11.66 -0.78
C ASP A 40 -3.00 -12.37 -2.14
N ASP A 41 -4.05 -12.16 -2.97
CA ASP A 41 -4.14 -12.75 -4.30
C ASP A 41 -3.59 -11.78 -5.36
N SER A 42 -2.58 -12.26 -6.09
CA SER A 42 -1.91 -11.49 -7.12
C SER A 42 -2.76 -11.20 -8.36
N GLN A 43 -3.88 -11.90 -8.54
CA GLN A 43 -4.81 -11.77 -9.68
C GLN A 43 -6.22 -11.36 -9.27
N SER A 44 -6.42 -10.89 -8.04
CA SER A 44 -7.72 -10.46 -7.55
C SER A 44 -8.35 -9.38 -8.43
N GLU A 45 -9.34 -9.80 -9.22
CA GLU A 45 -10.21 -8.93 -10.00
C GLU A 45 -10.97 -7.95 -9.10
N ALA A 46 -11.31 -8.37 -7.88
CA ALA A 46 -12.01 -7.53 -6.91
C ALA A 46 -11.21 -6.28 -6.54
N ALA A 47 -9.91 -6.42 -6.23
CA ALA A 47 -9.06 -5.28 -5.90
C ALA A 47 -8.78 -4.38 -7.12
N ALA A 48 -8.70 -4.95 -8.33
CA ALA A 48 -8.57 -4.16 -9.56
C ALA A 48 -9.85 -3.35 -9.83
N SER A 49 -11.03 -3.98 -9.76
CA SER A 49 -12.33 -3.33 -9.93
C SER A 49 -12.58 -2.25 -8.87
N LEU A 50 -12.22 -2.52 -7.61
CA LEU A 50 -12.32 -1.52 -6.54
C LEU A 50 -11.39 -0.33 -6.79
N THR A 51 -10.17 -0.57 -7.26
CA THR A 51 -9.23 0.50 -7.63
C THR A 51 -9.84 1.41 -8.69
N SER A 52 -10.39 0.84 -9.75
CA SER A 52 -11.07 1.62 -10.80
C SER A 52 -12.26 2.40 -10.25
N ALA A 53 -13.12 1.77 -9.46
CA ALA A 53 -14.30 2.41 -8.88
C ALA A 53 -13.96 3.58 -7.94
N ILE A 54 -12.87 3.47 -7.17
CA ILE A 54 -12.39 4.55 -6.31
C ILE A 54 -11.83 5.70 -7.15
N LEU A 55 -11.01 5.41 -8.18
CA LEU A 55 -10.44 6.45 -9.06
C LEU A 55 -11.52 7.20 -9.85
N GLU A 56 -12.57 6.52 -10.29
CA GLU A 56 -13.69 7.15 -11.00
C GLU A 56 -14.45 8.14 -10.09
N LYS A 57 -14.65 7.79 -8.81
CA LYS A 57 -15.36 8.64 -7.85
C LYS A 57 -14.48 9.71 -7.21
N ASN A 58 -13.20 9.42 -7.02
CA ASN A 58 -12.23 10.26 -6.32
C ASN A 58 -10.91 10.33 -7.13
N PRO A 59 -10.90 11.04 -8.28
CA PRO A 59 -9.77 11.00 -9.21
C PRO A 59 -8.46 11.50 -8.61
N ASN A 60 -8.51 12.41 -7.64
CA ASN A 60 -7.32 12.99 -7.02
C ASN A 60 -6.78 12.14 -5.85
N LEU A 61 -7.45 11.04 -5.50
CA LEU A 61 -7.08 10.20 -4.36
C LEU A 61 -6.06 9.15 -4.80
N PRO A 62 -4.80 9.19 -4.33
CA PRO A 62 -3.84 8.14 -4.63
C PRO A 62 -4.25 6.82 -3.96
N ILE A 63 -4.09 5.74 -4.71
CA ILE A 63 -4.38 4.38 -4.25
C ILE A 63 -3.08 3.57 -4.28
N ILE A 64 -2.68 3.06 -3.14
CA ILE A 64 -1.56 2.13 -2.99
C ILE A 64 -2.12 0.71 -2.98
N ARG A 65 -1.67 -0.14 -3.90
CA ARG A 65 -1.94 -1.58 -3.90
C ARG A 65 -0.71 -2.32 -3.38
N ALA A 66 -0.84 -2.98 -2.24
CA ALA A 66 0.19 -3.84 -1.69
C ALA A 66 -0.19 -5.31 -1.92
N LYS A 67 0.56 -6.00 -2.78
CA LYS A 67 0.48 -7.45 -2.95
C LYS A 67 1.38 -8.12 -1.92
N LEU A 68 0.77 -8.73 -0.91
CA LEU A 68 1.51 -9.30 0.22
C LEU A 68 2.32 -10.53 -0.19
N ALA A 69 1.78 -11.39 -1.04
CA ALA A 69 2.48 -12.59 -1.54
C ALA A 69 3.70 -12.28 -2.43
N GLU A 70 3.64 -11.19 -3.21
CA GLU A 70 4.68 -10.85 -4.19
C GLU A 70 5.69 -9.81 -3.66
N ASN A 71 5.47 -9.25 -2.46
CA ASN A 71 6.19 -8.08 -1.93
C ASN A 71 6.21 -6.91 -2.94
N VAL A 72 5.11 -6.71 -3.67
CA VAL A 72 4.99 -5.64 -4.68
C VAL A 72 4.03 -4.57 -4.19
N VAL A 73 4.50 -3.33 -4.19
CA VAL A 73 3.68 -2.15 -3.96
C VAL A 73 3.53 -1.38 -5.27
N ARG A 74 2.30 -1.06 -5.65
CA ARG A 74 1.97 -0.24 -6.83
C ARG A 74 1.18 0.98 -6.40
N VAL A 75 1.50 2.14 -6.96
CA VAL A 75 0.76 3.38 -6.72
C VAL A 75 -0.04 3.71 -7.98
N HIS A 76 -1.34 3.90 -7.81
CA HIS A 76 -2.27 4.32 -8.84
C HIS A 76 -2.72 5.74 -8.50
N SER A 77 -2.50 6.68 -9.41
CA SER A 77 -2.93 8.07 -9.28
C SER A 77 -3.24 8.63 -10.66
N THR A 78 -4.17 9.58 -10.74
CA THR A 78 -4.41 10.35 -11.96
C THR A 78 -3.44 11.53 -12.10
N HIS A 79 -2.67 11.84 -11.06
CA HIS A 79 -1.67 12.89 -11.08
C HIS A 79 -0.35 12.38 -11.66
N ILE A 80 0.09 13.03 -12.73
CA ILE A 80 1.43 12.84 -13.29
C ILE A 80 2.33 13.88 -12.61
N LEU A 81 2.77 13.59 -11.38
CA LEU A 81 3.92 14.31 -10.83
C LEU A 81 5.17 13.87 -11.58
N PRO A 82 6.19 14.73 -11.75
CA PRO A 82 7.47 14.30 -12.27
C PRO A 82 8.07 13.26 -11.31
N ALA A 83 7.89 11.98 -11.64
CA ALA A 83 8.53 10.90 -10.94
C ALA A 83 10.02 10.90 -11.33
N SER A 84 10.88 11.37 -10.42
CA SER A 84 12.32 11.30 -10.57
C SER A 84 12.78 9.89 -10.16
N GLY A 85 13.33 9.15 -11.13
CA GLY A 85 13.97 7.87 -10.83
C GLY A 85 15.16 8.02 -9.88
N ALA A 86 15.80 9.20 -9.83
CA ALA A 86 16.88 9.49 -8.91
C ALA A 86 16.38 9.55 -7.45
N ASP A 87 15.27 10.25 -7.22
CA ASP A 87 14.68 10.42 -5.88
C ASP A 87 14.19 9.08 -5.32
N LEU A 88 13.64 8.21 -6.19
CA LEU A 88 13.27 6.85 -5.83
C LEU A 88 14.50 6.00 -5.44
N LEU A 89 15.56 6.04 -6.25
CA LEU A 89 16.80 5.29 -5.96
C LEU A 89 17.48 5.78 -4.68
N GLU A 90 17.47 7.09 -4.44
CA GLU A 90 17.98 7.69 -3.21
C GLU A 90 17.17 7.23 -1.99
N THR A 91 15.84 7.28 -2.08
CA THR A 91 14.95 6.78 -1.03
C THR A 91 15.22 5.31 -0.73
N ILE A 92 15.34 4.44 -1.75
CA ILE A 92 15.63 3.01 -1.58
C ILE A 92 16.97 2.78 -0.87
N ARG A 93 18.02 3.53 -1.25
CA ARG A 93 19.34 3.41 -0.61
C ARG A 93 19.35 3.82 0.85
N ASN A 94 18.45 4.72 1.23
CA ASN A 94 18.30 5.23 2.59
C ASN A 94 17.30 4.42 3.43
N LEU A 95 16.66 3.40 2.86
CA LEU A 95 15.81 2.51 3.64
C LEU A 95 16.64 1.79 4.71
N PRO A 96 16.15 1.70 5.95
CA PRO A 96 16.86 0.97 6.99
C PRO A 96 17.03 -0.48 6.54
N ALA A 97 18.27 -0.98 6.61
CA ALA A 97 18.56 -2.37 6.27
C ALA A 97 17.69 -3.27 7.15
N ILE A 98 16.78 -4.03 6.52
CA ILE A 98 16.09 -5.13 7.19
C ILE A 98 17.20 -6.09 7.56
N SER A 99 17.55 -6.19 8.85
CA SER A 99 18.41 -7.28 9.29
C SER A 99 17.61 -8.55 9.05
N ALA A 100 17.87 -9.22 7.92
CA ALA A 100 17.43 -10.59 7.72
C ALA A 100 17.85 -11.35 8.98
N GLY A 101 16.86 -11.91 9.67
CA GLY A 101 17.06 -12.63 10.93
C GLY A 101 18.28 -13.53 10.79
N LYS A 102 19.18 -13.43 11.76
CA LYS A 102 20.42 -14.21 11.82
C LYS A 102 20.12 -15.64 11.36
N SER A 103 20.70 -16.02 10.22
CA SER A 103 20.81 -17.42 9.82
C SER A 103 21.42 -18.17 10.99
N SER A 104 20.60 -18.93 11.71
CA SER A 104 21.04 -19.89 12.72
C SER A 104 21.76 -21.00 11.98
N ASP A 105 23.06 -20.80 11.79
CA ASP A 105 24.01 -21.79 11.31
C ASP A 105 24.34 -22.73 12.49
N GLU A 106 23.39 -23.57 12.88
CA GLU A 106 23.66 -24.75 13.71
C GLU A 106 23.92 -25.94 12.78
N ARG A 107 25.11 -25.95 12.17
CA ARG A 107 25.76 -27.17 11.71
C ARG A 107 27.03 -27.40 12.51
N SER A 108 26.91 -28.17 13.59
CA SER A 108 28.00 -28.96 14.14
C SER A 108 27.44 -30.07 15.02
N LYS A 109 27.29 -31.26 14.42
CA LYS A 109 27.69 -32.53 15.02
C LYS A 109 27.81 -33.58 13.91
#